data_AF-A0A8S9VW02-F1
#
_entry.id   AF-A0A8S9VW02-F1
#
_cell.length_a   1.000
_cell.length_b   1.000
_cell.length_c   1.000
_cell.angle_alpha   90.00
_cell.angle_beta   90.00
_cell.angle_gamma   90.00
#
_symmetry.space_group_name_H-M   'P 1'
#
loop_
_entity.id
_entity.type
_entity.pdbx_description
1 polymer ?
#
loop_
_entity_poly.entity_id
_entity_poly.type
_entity_poly.pdbx_seq_one_letter_code
_entity_poly.pdbx_strand_id
1 'polypeptide(L)'
;MMAVVQGLTHFAYISIGCAMAELDFDVSRSRRFMSPVYEIMVDFVGRILAQNPYLYAMIQMNPEVEVVHEAYMKVCREMSDQIKRGDIQDFVDTMKHAAVHFGDTQAALGRSDKLINAKISEFQELVHSIGSERGLRHQYSGVTHLGIVKKVTPLRVVIDRSGREIELKIENTRQLHHDELVEWKKQNLKHNSRDVSVIIPHGASPDIIRDLVSQLDGVVSVNIIDIYDGLDNGSISVTFRVNIMGDLNAGKIHSKVNDLLCGIGCTVR
;
A
#
# COMPACT_ATOMS: atom_id res chain seq x y z
N MET A 1 -10.63 32.41 -10.53
CA MET A 1 -10.78 31.03 -9.97
C MET A 1 -9.43 30.33 -9.82
N MET A 2 -8.65 30.15 -10.90
CA MET A 2 -7.30 29.55 -10.81
C MET A 2 -6.30 30.39 -10.01
N ALA A 3 -6.40 31.73 -10.04
CA ALA A 3 -5.61 32.61 -9.20
C ALA A 3 -5.79 32.33 -7.69
N VAL A 4 -7.00 31.95 -7.25
CA VAL A 4 -7.25 31.58 -5.84
C VAL A 4 -6.89 30.11 -5.60
N VAL A 5 -7.32 29.18 -6.48
CA VAL A 5 -7.11 27.73 -6.25
C VAL A 5 -5.63 27.33 -6.33
N GLN A 6 -4.85 27.93 -7.24
CA GLN A 6 -3.45 27.61 -7.41
C GLN A 6 -2.53 28.72 -6.92
N GLY A 7 -2.86 29.99 -7.19
CA GLY A 7 -2.05 31.12 -6.74
C GLY A 7 -1.97 31.17 -5.21
N LEU A 8 -3.11 31.28 -4.52
CA LEU A 8 -3.17 31.35 -3.05
C LEU A 8 -2.56 30.12 -2.38
N THR A 9 -3.02 28.93 -2.76
CA THR A 9 -2.63 27.69 -2.05
C THR A 9 -1.16 27.38 -2.23
N HIS A 10 -0.60 27.53 -3.44
CA HIS A 10 0.83 27.34 -3.64
C HIS A 10 1.65 28.44 -2.96
N PHE A 11 1.20 29.70 -3.00
CA PHE A 11 1.88 30.79 -2.31
C PHE A 11 1.97 30.50 -0.81
N ALA A 12 0.85 30.13 -0.17
CA ALA A 12 0.81 29.79 1.25
C ALA A 12 1.77 28.64 1.60
N TYR A 13 1.76 27.53 0.87
CA TYR A 13 2.66 26.40 1.15
C TYR A 13 4.13 26.72 0.90
N ILE A 14 4.44 27.47 -0.16
CA ILE A 14 5.81 27.92 -0.44
C ILE A 14 6.29 28.86 0.68
N SER A 15 5.46 29.83 1.09
CA SER A 15 5.77 30.74 2.19
C SER A 15 6.00 30.01 3.52
N ILE A 16 5.20 28.98 3.82
CA ILE A 16 5.44 28.12 4.99
C ILE A 16 6.81 27.45 4.90
N GLY A 17 7.15 26.89 3.75
CA GLY A 17 8.47 26.29 3.50
C GLY A 17 9.63 27.27 3.69
N CYS A 18 9.51 28.48 3.14
CA CYS A 18 10.50 29.55 3.32
C CYS A 18 10.61 30.00 4.78
N ALA A 19 9.49 30.15 5.49
CA ALA A 19 9.49 30.52 6.91
C ALA A 19 10.14 29.44 7.79
N MET A 20 9.90 28.15 7.49
CA MET A 20 10.61 27.05 8.16
C MET A 20 12.12 27.15 7.97
N ALA A 21 12.58 27.49 6.76
CA ALA A 21 14.01 27.67 6.47
C ALA A 21 14.59 28.88 7.23
N GLU A 22 13.86 30.00 7.28
CA GLU A 22 14.29 31.21 8.00
C GLU A 22 14.38 31.00 9.52
N LEU A 23 13.52 30.14 10.08
CA LEU A 23 13.53 29.77 11.49
C LEU A 23 14.55 28.67 11.85
N ASP A 24 15.37 28.22 10.89
CA ASP A 24 16.27 27.05 11.02
C ASP A 24 15.54 25.81 11.56
N PHE A 25 14.30 25.59 11.09
CA PHE A 25 13.44 24.53 11.59
C PHE A 25 13.85 23.16 11.04
N ASP A 26 14.30 22.28 11.93
CA ASP A 26 14.64 20.90 11.57
C ASP A 26 13.38 20.02 11.44
N VAL A 27 12.89 19.90 10.21
CA VAL A 27 11.78 19.02 9.84
C VAL A 27 12.07 17.55 10.19
N SER A 28 13.31 17.10 10.05
CA SER A 28 13.67 15.69 10.29
C SER A 28 13.63 15.35 11.78
N ARG A 29 14.07 16.27 12.64
CA ARG A 29 13.99 16.09 14.11
C ARG A 29 12.57 16.26 14.63
N SER A 30 11.80 17.21 14.08
CA SER A 30 10.43 17.46 14.54
C SER A 30 9.49 16.29 14.27
N ARG A 31 9.74 15.46 13.23
CA ARG A 31 8.94 14.25 12.94
C ARG A 31 8.75 13.30 14.12
N ARG A 32 9.66 13.29 15.11
CA ARG A 32 9.54 12.48 16.33
C ARG A 32 8.47 12.99 17.32
N PHE A 33 8.04 14.23 17.18
CA PHE A 33 7.11 14.92 18.08
C PHE A 33 5.81 15.33 17.37
N MET A 34 5.69 15.02 16.08
CA MET A 34 4.58 15.48 15.24
C MET A 34 3.37 14.55 15.38
N SER A 35 2.18 15.14 15.50
CA SER A 35 0.94 14.37 15.31
C SER A 35 0.83 13.94 13.83
N PRO A 36 0.09 12.85 13.53
CA PRO A 36 -0.12 12.40 12.15
C PRO A 36 -0.68 13.50 11.22
N VAL A 37 -1.51 14.39 11.75
CA VAL A 37 -2.05 15.54 11.01
C VAL A 37 -0.95 16.50 10.58
N TYR A 38 -0.05 16.85 11.51
CA TYR A 38 1.05 17.75 11.22
C TYR A 38 2.02 17.15 10.21
N GLU A 39 2.28 15.85 10.30
CA GLU A 39 3.11 15.14 9.32
C GLU A 39 2.54 15.26 7.90
N ILE A 40 1.23 15.04 7.74
CA ILE A 40 0.55 15.21 6.45
C ILE A 40 0.69 16.66 5.94
N MET A 41 0.51 17.67 6.80
CA MET A 41 0.64 19.07 6.40
C MET A 41 2.06 19.40 5.92
N VAL A 42 3.09 18.95 6.64
CA VAL A 42 4.49 19.11 6.24
C VAL A 42 4.81 18.36 4.95
N ASP A 43 4.24 17.17 4.75
CA ASP A 43 4.41 16.41 3.52
C ASP A 43 3.80 17.15 2.31
N PHE A 44 2.69 17.88 2.48
CA PHE A 44 2.15 18.74 1.42
C PHE A 44 3.06 19.92 1.08
N VAL A 45 3.66 20.59 2.09
CA VAL A 45 4.68 21.62 1.86
C VAL A 45 5.87 21.04 1.10
N GLY A 46 6.42 19.92 1.60
CA GLY A 46 7.54 19.23 0.97
C GLY A 46 7.24 18.79 -0.47
N ARG A 47 6.01 18.32 -0.74
CA ARG A 47 5.57 17.94 -2.09
C ARG A 47 5.56 19.11 -3.07
N ILE A 48 5.19 20.31 -2.64
CA ILE A 48 5.25 21.51 -3.50
C ILE A 48 6.71 21.90 -3.76
N LEU A 49 7.55 21.90 -2.71
CA LEU A 49 8.97 22.25 -2.82
C LEU A 49 9.79 21.24 -3.65
N ALA A 50 9.38 19.98 -3.72
CA ALA A 50 10.06 18.93 -4.49
C ALA A 50 9.81 19.03 -6.02
N GLN A 51 8.88 19.89 -6.44
CA GLN A 51 8.56 20.08 -7.86
C GLN A 51 9.40 21.19 -8.50
N ASN A 52 9.22 21.43 -9.80
CA ASN A 52 10.01 22.42 -10.55
C ASN A 52 9.71 23.86 -10.08
N PRO A 53 10.67 24.59 -9.48
CA PRO A 53 10.46 25.95 -8.99
C PRO A 53 10.05 26.94 -10.09
N TYR A 54 10.53 26.75 -11.33
CA TYR A 54 10.18 27.63 -12.45
C TYR A 54 8.69 27.57 -12.79
N LEU A 55 8.06 26.40 -12.66
CA LEU A 55 6.62 26.27 -12.88
C LEU A 55 5.84 27.13 -11.87
N TYR A 56 6.21 27.05 -10.59
CA TYR A 56 5.57 27.84 -9.55
C TYR A 56 5.87 29.33 -9.71
N ALA A 57 7.09 29.71 -10.09
CA ALA A 57 7.41 31.11 -10.39
C ALA A 57 6.48 31.66 -11.50
N MET A 58 6.29 30.93 -12.60
CA MET A 58 5.39 31.35 -13.69
C MET A 58 3.92 31.47 -13.24
N ILE A 59 3.46 30.57 -12.37
CA ILE A 59 2.10 30.66 -11.79
C ILE A 59 1.97 31.89 -10.90
N GLN A 60 2.95 32.14 -10.04
CA GLN A 60 2.92 33.21 -9.03
C GLN A 60 3.17 34.60 -9.61
N MET A 61 3.91 34.70 -10.72
CA MET A 61 4.18 35.98 -11.42
C MET A 61 3.05 36.41 -12.37
N ASN A 62 1.94 35.67 -12.43
CA ASN A 62 0.76 36.10 -13.18
C ASN A 62 0.13 37.34 -12.50
N PRO A 63 -0.11 38.44 -13.23
CA PRO A 63 -0.73 39.65 -12.68
C PRO A 63 -2.05 39.42 -11.93
N GLU A 64 -2.85 38.43 -12.34
CA GLU A 64 -4.11 38.09 -11.65
C GLU A 64 -3.90 37.54 -10.23
N VAL A 65 -2.69 37.11 -9.89
CA VAL A 65 -2.33 36.55 -8.58
C VAL A 65 -1.85 37.63 -7.61
N GLU A 66 -1.48 38.82 -8.09
CA GLU A 66 -1.03 39.94 -7.24
C GLU A 66 -2.07 40.29 -6.16
N VAL A 67 -3.34 40.43 -6.56
CA VAL A 67 -4.45 40.70 -5.63
C VAL A 67 -4.61 39.60 -4.57
N VAL A 68 -4.23 38.37 -4.92
CA VAL A 68 -4.29 37.21 -4.02
C VAL A 68 -3.17 37.26 -3.00
N HIS A 69 -1.95 37.63 -3.41
CA HIS A 69 -0.82 37.85 -2.51
C HIS A 69 -1.14 38.97 -1.52
N GLU A 70 -1.64 40.10 -2.00
CA GLU A 70 -2.01 41.24 -1.16
C GLU A 70 -3.06 40.86 -0.13
N ALA A 71 -4.11 40.16 -0.54
CA ALA A 71 -5.16 39.68 0.36
C ALA A 71 -4.60 38.74 1.44
N TYR A 72 -3.76 37.78 1.06
CA TYR A 72 -3.15 36.84 2.00
C TYR A 72 -2.23 37.55 3.01
N MET A 73 -1.34 38.42 2.54
CA MET A 73 -0.43 39.19 3.39
C MET A 73 -1.17 40.14 4.33
N LYS A 74 -2.27 40.74 3.88
CA LYS A 74 -3.15 41.57 4.71
C LYS A 74 -3.72 40.74 5.86
N VAL A 75 -4.35 39.60 5.57
CA VAL A 75 -4.94 38.71 6.57
C VAL A 75 -3.89 38.21 7.56
N CYS A 76 -2.71 37.80 7.11
CA CYS A 76 -1.62 37.38 8.00
C CYS A 76 -1.20 38.48 8.98
N ARG A 77 -1.07 39.73 8.52
CA ARG A 77 -0.71 40.88 9.39
C ARG A 77 -1.80 41.18 10.39
N GLU A 78 -3.05 41.26 9.95
CA GLU A 78 -4.21 41.53 10.82
C GLU A 78 -4.33 40.47 11.92
N MET A 79 -4.23 39.18 11.56
CA MET A 79 -4.24 38.08 12.53
C MET A 79 -3.05 38.16 13.50
N SER A 80 -1.85 38.47 13.03
CA SER A 80 -0.67 38.63 13.90
C SER A 80 -0.88 39.75 14.92
N ASP A 81 -1.44 40.88 14.49
CA ASP A 81 -1.67 42.03 15.36
C ASP A 81 -2.79 41.77 16.37
N GLN A 82 -3.86 41.04 15.98
CA GLN A 82 -4.89 40.55 16.90
C GLN A 82 -4.30 39.70 18.03
N ILE A 83 -3.46 38.72 17.67
CA ILE A 83 -2.80 37.82 18.62
C ILE A 83 -1.87 38.60 19.57
N LYS A 84 -1.09 39.56 19.05
CA LYS A 84 -0.20 40.39 19.88
C LYS A 84 -0.96 41.24 20.90
N ARG A 85 -2.17 41.70 20.57
CA ARG A 85 -3.03 42.46 21.50
C ARG A 85 -3.71 41.56 22.54
N GLY A 86 -3.65 40.24 22.39
CA GLY A 86 -4.34 39.28 23.26
C GLY A 86 -5.86 39.27 23.08
N ASP A 87 -6.36 39.77 21.95
CA ASP A 87 -7.79 39.85 21.67
C ASP A 87 -8.33 38.51 21.17
N ILE A 88 -8.67 37.63 22.12
CA ILE A 88 -9.20 36.29 21.85
C ILE A 88 -10.52 36.38 21.08
N GLN A 89 -11.37 37.35 21.40
CA GLN A 89 -12.71 37.42 20.84
C GLN A 89 -12.65 37.81 19.36
N ASP A 90 -11.85 38.81 19.01
CA ASP A 90 -11.66 39.24 17.61
C ASP A 90 -11.05 38.12 16.74
N PHE A 91 -10.10 37.35 17.30
CA PHE A 91 -9.57 36.15 16.63
C PHE A 91 -10.66 35.09 16.39
N VAL A 92 -11.46 34.78 17.42
CA VAL A 92 -12.55 33.78 17.33
C VAL A 92 -13.58 34.20 16.29
N ASP A 93 -13.95 35.48 16.26
CA ASP A 93 -14.94 35.99 15.30
C ASP A 93 -14.40 35.99 13.87
N THR A 94 -13.13 36.33 13.68
CA THR A 94 -12.44 36.21 12.38
C THR A 94 -12.46 34.75 11.88
N MET A 95 -12.14 33.79 12.75
CA MET A 95 -12.16 32.36 12.41
C MET A 95 -13.58 31.86 12.08
N LYS A 96 -14.59 32.27 12.85
CA LYS A 96 -16.00 31.90 12.61
C LYS A 96 -16.50 32.44 11.28
N HIS A 97 -16.21 33.70 10.95
CA HIS A 97 -16.59 34.28 9.67
C HIS A 97 -15.95 33.52 8.49
N ALA A 98 -14.66 33.18 8.61
CA ALA A 98 -13.98 32.37 7.61
C ALA A 98 -14.61 30.98 7.47
N ALA A 99 -14.96 30.32 8.58
CA ALA A 99 -15.62 29.01 8.58
C ALA A 99 -17.00 29.04 7.91
N VAL A 100 -17.79 30.09 8.15
CA VAL A 100 -19.10 30.29 7.50
C VAL A 100 -18.93 30.44 5.98
N HIS A 101 -17.95 31.24 5.54
CA HIS A 101 -17.68 31.42 4.10
C HIS A 101 -17.13 30.14 3.44
N PHE A 102 -16.29 29.38 4.15
CA PHE A 102 -15.77 28.09 3.69
C PHE A 102 -16.90 27.06 3.50
N GLY A 103 -17.94 27.13 4.32
CA GLY A 103 -19.10 26.24 4.25
C GLY A 103 -18.87 24.95 5.03
N ASP A 104 -18.77 23.82 4.32
CA ASP A 104 -18.81 22.47 4.89
C ASP A 104 -17.48 22.05 5.57
N THR A 105 -17.15 22.76 6.65
CA THR A 105 -15.96 22.53 7.49
C THR A 105 -16.01 21.20 8.23
N GLN A 106 -17.20 20.72 8.61
CA GLN A 106 -17.36 19.42 9.28
C GLN A 106 -17.06 18.25 8.34
N ALA A 107 -17.51 18.30 7.08
CA ALA A 107 -17.10 17.27 6.14
C ALA A 107 -15.62 17.37 5.78
N ALA A 108 -15.02 18.56 5.77
CA ALA A 108 -13.58 18.71 5.60
C ALA A 108 -12.80 17.99 6.71
N LEU A 109 -13.22 18.18 7.98
CA LEU A 109 -12.67 17.47 9.14
C LEU A 109 -12.82 15.95 9.00
N GLY A 110 -14.03 15.46 8.70
CA GLY A 110 -14.28 14.04 8.53
C GLY A 110 -13.51 13.40 7.37
N ARG A 111 -13.28 14.15 6.27
CA ARG A 111 -12.42 13.69 5.15
C ARG A 111 -10.96 13.62 5.56
N SER A 112 -10.43 14.61 6.29
CA SER A 112 -9.04 14.56 6.78
C SER A 112 -8.84 13.45 7.80
N ASP A 113 -9.80 13.21 8.70
CA ASP A 113 -9.70 12.14 9.71
C ASP A 113 -9.60 10.77 9.07
N LYS A 114 -10.35 10.53 7.97
CA LYS A 114 -10.22 9.28 7.20
C LYS A 114 -8.81 9.11 6.64
N LEU A 115 -8.21 10.17 6.10
CA LEU A 115 -6.83 10.12 5.56
C LEU A 115 -5.81 9.85 6.68
N ILE A 116 -5.95 10.54 7.81
CA ILE A 116 -5.09 10.37 8.98
C ILE A 116 -5.19 8.94 9.51
N ASN A 117 -6.41 8.43 9.70
CA ASN A 117 -6.65 7.09 10.22
C ASN A 117 -6.18 6.01 9.26
N ALA A 118 -6.30 6.21 7.94
CA ALA A 118 -5.75 5.29 6.96
C ALA A 118 -4.21 5.17 7.07
N LYS A 119 -3.51 6.30 7.22
CA LYS A 119 -2.06 6.33 7.44
C LYS A 119 -1.67 5.62 8.74
N ILE A 120 -2.41 5.86 9.83
CA ILE A 120 -2.17 5.21 11.12
C ILE A 120 -2.40 3.70 10.99
N SER A 121 -3.51 3.27 10.36
CA SER A 121 -3.85 1.85 10.18
C SER A 121 -2.79 1.13 9.36
N GLU A 122 -2.35 1.70 8.24
CA GLU A 122 -1.30 1.12 7.39
C GLU A 122 0.00 0.91 8.17
N PHE A 123 0.44 1.92 8.94
CA PHE A 123 1.62 1.79 9.78
C PHE A 123 1.45 0.73 10.87
N GLN A 124 0.29 0.69 11.54
CA GLN A 124 -0.02 -0.31 12.55
C GLN A 124 -0.02 -1.71 11.97
N GLU A 125 -0.65 -1.95 10.82
CA GLU A 125 -0.64 -3.25 10.14
C GLU A 125 0.79 -3.73 9.86
N LEU A 126 1.67 -2.81 9.44
CA LEU A 126 3.07 -3.12 9.22
C LEU A 126 3.78 -3.50 10.53
N VAL A 127 3.54 -2.77 11.63
CA VAL A 127 4.08 -3.10 12.95
C VAL A 127 3.57 -4.47 13.44
N HIS A 128 2.28 -4.77 13.30
CA HIS A 128 1.71 -6.07 13.65
C HIS A 128 2.24 -7.21 12.78
N SER A 129 2.79 -6.91 11.61
CA SER A 129 3.36 -7.91 10.72
C SER A 129 4.78 -8.36 11.09
N ILE A 130 5.40 -7.77 12.13
CA ILE A 130 6.73 -8.21 12.61
C ILE A 130 6.70 -9.71 12.94
N GLY A 131 7.68 -10.45 12.41
CA GLY A 131 7.80 -11.90 12.51
C GLY A 131 7.02 -12.68 11.43
N SER A 132 6.17 -12.00 10.65
CA SER A 132 5.42 -12.61 9.55
C SER A 132 6.05 -12.31 8.20
N GLU A 133 5.86 -13.21 7.24
CA GLU A 133 6.23 -12.96 5.85
C GLU A 133 5.25 -11.95 5.22
N ARG A 134 5.81 -10.96 4.51
CA ARG A 134 5.08 -9.93 3.77
C ARG A 134 5.73 -9.67 2.43
N GLY A 135 4.92 -9.28 1.45
CA GLY A 135 5.39 -8.68 0.20
C GLY A 135 5.26 -7.17 0.28
N LEU A 136 6.37 -6.46 0.11
CA LEU A 136 6.42 -5.00 0.06
C LEU A 136 6.76 -4.56 -1.36
N ARG A 137 5.82 -3.89 -2.03
CA ARG A 137 6.00 -3.40 -3.40
C ARG A 137 6.47 -1.94 -3.38
N HIS A 138 7.59 -1.67 -4.02
CA HIS A 138 8.10 -0.31 -4.16
C HIS A 138 7.29 0.45 -5.21
N GLN A 139 6.77 1.63 -4.84
CA GLN A 139 5.78 2.36 -5.64
C GLN A 139 6.30 2.85 -7.00
N TYR A 140 7.56 3.30 -7.07
CA TYR A 140 8.13 3.86 -8.30
C TYR A 140 8.71 2.80 -9.24
N SER A 141 9.51 1.86 -8.73
CA SER A 141 10.13 0.80 -9.54
C SER A 141 9.21 -0.40 -9.81
N GLY A 142 8.12 -0.55 -9.05
CA GLY A 142 7.22 -1.70 -9.13
C GLY A 142 7.78 -3.00 -8.56
N VAL A 143 9.05 -3.01 -8.14
CA VAL A 143 9.74 -4.19 -7.58
C VAL A 143 9.09 -4.60 -6.27
N THR A 144 8.82 -5.90 -6.11
CA THR A 144 8.28 -6.46 -4.88
C THR A 144 9.36 -7.20 -4.11
N HIS A 145 9.48 -6.89 -2.83
CA HIS A 145 10.38 -7.54 -1.91
C HIS A 145 9.58 -8.46 -0.99
N LEU A 146 9.80 -9.77 -1.12
CA LEU A 146 9.24 -10.79 -0.24
C LEU A 146 10.23 -11.09 0.88
N GLY A 147 9.76 -11.11 2.13
CA GLY A 147 10.57 -11.50 3.28
C GLY A 147 9.83 -11.42 4.60
N ILE A 148 10.48 -11.86 5.68
CA ILE A 148 9.95 -11.78 7.04
C ILE A 148 10.23 -10.39 7.60
N VAL A 149 9.21 -9.69 8.08
CA VAL A 149 9.38 -8.37 8.69
C VAL A 149 10.12 -8.53 10.02
N LYS A 150 11.31 -7.92 10.14
CA LYS A 150 12.14 -7.99 11.36
C LYS A 150 11.94 -6.79 12.26
N LYS A 151 11.84 -5.61 11.67
CA LYS A 151 11.77 -4.34 12.41
C LYS A 151 11.00 -3.31 11.62
N VAL A 152 10.20 -2.53 12.32
CA VAL A 152 9.49 -1.38 11.76
C VAL A 152 9.86 -0.15 12.60
N THR A 153 10.19 0.94 11.91
CA THR A 153 10.42 2.28 12.48
C THR A 153 9.52 3.26 11.74
N PRO A 154 9.31 4.50 12.22
CA PRO A 154 8.42 5.46 11.54
C PRO A 154 8.76 5.73 10.07
N LEU A 155 10.02 5.54 9.64
CA LEU A 155 10.47 5.85 8.28
C LEU A 155 10.88 4.61 7.47
N ARG A 156 11.18 3.50 8.15
CA ARG A 156 11.82 2.34 7.52
C ARG A 156 11.26 1.03 8.05
N VAL A 157 11.22 0.05 7.16
CA VAL A 157 10.93 -1.35 7.46
C VAL A 157 12.10 -2.21 7.03
N VAL A 158 12.49 -3.14 7.90
CA VAL A 158 13.54 -4.13 7.64
C VAL A 158 12.87 -5.48 7.45
N ILE A 159 13.14 -6.10 6.31
CA ILE A 159 12.69 -7.46 6.00
C ILE A 159 13.91 -8.37 5.82
N ASP A 160 13.76 -9.62 6.25
CA ASP A 160 14.74 -10.68 6.03
C ASP A 160 14.31 -11.52 4.84
N ARG A 161 15.14 -11.52 3.81
CA ARG A 161 14.97 -12.30 2.60
C ARG A 161 16.03 -13.39 2.58
N SER A 162 15.66 -14.59 3.01
CA SER A 162 16.52 -15.78 2.98
C SER A 162 17.88 -15.58 3.68
N GLY A 163 17.89 -14.89 4.82
CA GLY A 163 19.08 -14.61 5.63
C GLY A 163 19.78 -13.29 5.29
N ARG A 164 19.27 -12.52 4.32
CA ARG A 164 19.76 -11.18 4.00
C ARG A 164 18.74 -10.14 4.41
N GLU A 165 19.14 -9.22 5.29
CA GLU A 165 18.33 -8.07 5.66
C GLU A 165 18.32 -7.01 4.54
N ILE A 166 17.12 -6.53 4.23
CA ILE A 166 16.87 -5.45 3.29
C ILE A 166 16.09 -4.39 4.04
N GLU A 167 16.59 -3.16 4.01
CA GLU A 167 15.91 -2.02 4.59
C GLU A 167 15.22 -1.20 3.47
N LEU A 168 13.94 -0.91 3.68
CA LEU A 168 13.10 -0.17 2.73
C LEU A 168 12.51 1.06 3.42
N LYS A 169 12.33 2.14 2.68
CA LYS A 169 11.61 3.33 3.16
C LYS A 169 10.11 3.11 3.06
N ILE A 170 9.39 3.28 4.17
CA ILE A 170 7.93 3.04 4.23
C ILE A 170 7.19 3.93 3.24
N GLU A 171 7.60 5.21 3.13
CA GLU A 171 7.03 6.20 2.19
C GLU A 171 7.01 5.76 0.72
N ASN A 172 7.85 4.77 0.37
CA ASN A 172 8.01 4.27 -0.99
C ASN A 172 7.50 2.85 -1.18
N THR A 173 6.90 2.23 -0.15
CA THR A 173 6.46 0.84 -0.20
C THR A 173 4.99 0.72 0.15
N ARG A 174 4.28 -0.14 -0.59
CA ARG A 174 2.94 -0.60 -0.25
C ARG A 174 3.01 -2.07 0.15
N GLN A 175 2.35 -2.44 1.24
CA GLN A 175 2.16 -3.84 1.58
C GLN A 175 1.16 -4.48 0.62
N LEU A 176 1.51 -5.65 0.07
CA LEU A 176 0.56 -6.45 -0.71
C LEU A 176 -0.50 -7.05 0.21
N HIS A 177 -1.76 -7.01 -0.24
CA HIS A 177 -2.82 -7.79 0.39
C HIS A 177 -2.58 -9.30 0.22
N HIS A 178 -3.32 -10.11 0.97
CA HIS A 178 -3.15 -11.57 0.95
C HIS A 178 -3.24 -12.15 -0.47
N ASP A 179 -4.29 -11.80 -1.20
CA ASP A 179 -4.54 -12.32 -2.56
C ASP A 179 -3.46 -11.84 -3.55
N GLU A 180 -3.04 -10.57 -3.43
CA GLU A 180 -1.97 -10.01 -4.25
C GLU A 180 -0.63 -10.72 -3.98
N LEU A 181 -0.35 -11.05 -2.72
CA LEU A 181 0.84 -11.77 -2.33
C LEU A 181 0.85 -13.19 -2.88
N VAL A 182 -0.28 -13.89 -2.78
CA VAL A 182 -0.45 -15.24 -3.34
C VAL A 182 -0.24 -15.21 -4.85
N GLU A 183 -0.88 -14.28 -5.56
CA GLU A 183 -0.74 -14.17 -7.01
C GLU A 183 0.69 -13.79 -7.41
N TRP A 184 1.31 -12.85 -6.70
CA TRP A 184 2.71 -12.49 -6.94
C TRP A 184 3.63 -13.71 -6.79
N LYS A 185 3.41 -14.55 -5.77
CA LYS A 185 4.18 -15.77 -5.55
C LYS A 185 4.00 -16.78 -6.69
N LYS A 186 2.77 -16.97 -7.19
CA LYS A 186 2.48 -17.86 -8.34
C LYS A 186 3.19 -17.44 -9.63
N GLN A 187 3.44 -16.15 -9.80
CA GLN A 187 4.05 -15.63 -11.03
C GLN A 187 5.58 -15.54 -10.94
N ASN A 188 6.13 -15.34 -9.74
CA ASN A 188 7.54 -14.96 -9.56
C ASN A 188 8.39 -16.01 -8.85
N LEU A 189 7.81 -16.94 -8.10
CA LEU A 189 8.57 -18.00 -7.44
C LEU A 189 8.83 -19.17 -8.40
N LYS A 190 9.97 -19.83 -8.22
CA LYS A 190 10.24 -21.11 -8.87
C LYS A 190 9.41 -22.20 -8.18
N HIS A 191 8.50 -22.82 -8.92
CA HIS A 191 7.61 -23.85 -8.40
C HIS A 191 8.20 -25.25 -8.48
N ASN A 192 7.67 -26.15 -7.65
CA ASN A 192 8.03 -27.56 -7.66
C ASN A 192 6.91 -28.35 -8.36
N SER A 193 7.26 -29.18 -9.34
CA SER A 193 6.30 -30.07 -9.98
C SER A 193 6.33 -31.47 -9.36
N ARG A 194 5.15 -32.07 -9.20
CA ARG A 194 4.95 -33.46 -8.80
C ARG A 194 3.92 -34.09 -9.71
N ASP A 195 4.24 -35.26 -10.23
CA ASP A 195 3.31 -36.04 -11.04
C ASP A 195 2.64 -37.05 -10.11
N VAL A 196 1.32 -37.15 -10.19
CA VAL A 196 0.50 -38.08 -9.40
C VAL A 196 -0.33 -38.90 -10.37
N SER A 197 -0.11 -40.21 -10.40
CA SER A 197 -0.89 -41.13 -11.22
C SER A 197 -1.96 -41.78 -10.36
N VAL A 198 -3.22 -41.69 -10.80
CA VAL A 198 -4.35 -42.28 -10.09
C VAL A 198 -5.28 -43.00 -11.05
N ILE A 199 -5.89 -44.08 -10.57
CA ILE A 199 -7.05 -44.69 -11.20
C ILE A 199 -8.27 -43.92 -10.73
N ILE A 200 -9.06 -43.38 -11.67
CA ILE A 200 -10.27 -42.62 -11.32
C ILE A 200 -11.51 -43.54 -11.40
N PRO A 201 -12.56 -43.27 -10.61
CA PRO A 201 -13.80 -44.03 -10.67
C PRO A 201 -14.45 -44.02 -12.05
N HIS A 202 -15.14 -45.10 -12.40
CA HIS A 202 -15.89 -45.17 -13.66
C HIS A 202 -16.94 -44.05 -13.75
N GLY A 203 -16.95 -43.32 -14.86
CA GLY A 203 -17.82 -42.15 -15.07
C GLY A 203 -17.32 -40.84 -14.48
N ALA A 204 -16.20 -40.83 -13.74
CA ALA A 204 -15.59 -39.59 -13.28
C ALA A 204 -14.89 -38.86 -14.43
N SER A 205 -15.01 -37.52 -14.45
CA SER A 205 -14.33 -36.69 -15.45
C SER A 205 -12.92 -36.31 -14.94
N PRO A 206 -11.85 -36.59 -15.73
CA PRO A 206 -10.50 -36.13 -15.43
C PRO A 206 -10.41 -34.60 -15.23
N ASP A 207 -11.14 -33.83 -16.03
CA ASP A 207 -11.15 -32.36 -15.95
C ASP A 207 -11.76 -31.85 -14.64
N ILE A 208 -12.86 -32.46 -14.18
CA ILE A 208 -13.47 -32.08 -12.89
C ILE A 208 -12.51 -32.38 -11.73
N ILE A 209 -11.82 -33.53 -11.78
CA ILE A 209 -10.82 -33.89 -10.76
C ILE A 209 -9.63 -32.90 -10.80
N ARG A 210 -9.13 -32.56 -11.99
CA ARG A 210 -8.09 -31.52 -12.15
C ARG A 210 -8.52 -30.21 -11.50
N ASP A 211 -9.74 -29.77 -11.78
CA ASP A 211 -10.26 -28.49 -11.26
C ASP A 211 -10.39 -28.54 -9.73
N LEU A 212 -10.87 -29.64 -9.16
CA LEU A 212 -10.88 -29.87 -7.71
C LEU A 212 -9.49 -29.78 -7.08
N VAL A 213 -8.50 -30.48 -7.64
CA VAL A 213 -7.11 -30.44 -7.14
C VAL A 213 -6.52 -29.04 -7.27
N SER A 214 -6.89 -28.28 -8.31
CA SER A 214 -6.43 -26.91 -8.52
C SER A 214 -6.89 -25.91 -7.44
N GLN A 215 -7.98 -26.23 -6.72
CA GLN A 215 -8.50 -25.41 -5.62
C GLN A 215 -7.77 -25.64 -4.29
N LEU A 216 -6.86 -26.61 -4.20
CA LEU A 216 -6.12 -26.86 -2.97
C LEU A 216 -5.12 -25.73 -2.68
N ASP A 217 -5.11 -25.26 -1.42
CA ASP A 217 -4.14 -24.27 -0.94
C ASP A 217 -2.70 -24.74 -1.19
N GLY A 218 -1.93 -23.89 -1.88
CA GLY A 218 -0.54 -24.17 -2.23
C GLY A 218 -0.35 -24.82 -3.60
N VAL A 219 -1.42 -25.17 -4.31
CA VAL A 219 -1.37 -25.58 -5.72
C VAL A 219 -1.43 -24.33 -6.61
N VAL A 220 -0.50 -24.25 -7.56
CA VAL A 220 -0.40 -23.15 -8.54
C VAL A 220 -1.19 -23.49 -9.80
N SER A 221 -1.01 -24.70 -10.29
CA SER A 221 -1.72 -25.23 -11.46
C SER A 221 -1.67 -26.75 -11.48
N VAL A 222 -2.64 -27.36 -12.18
CA VAL A 222 -2.72 -28.81 -12.38
C VAL A 222 -2.95 -29.06 -13.86
N ASN A 223 -2.14 -29.91 -14.47
CA ASN A 223 -2.30 -30.31 -15.87
C ASN A 223 -2.46 -31.83 -15.95
N ILE A 224 -3.34 -32.30 -16.82
CA ILE A 224 -3.38 -33.71 -17.20
C ILE A 224 -2.26 -33.93 -18.21
N ILE A 225 -1.30 -34.80 -17.89
CA ILE A 225 -0.15 -35.07 -18.76
C ILE A 225 -0.22 -36.44 -19.44
N ASP A 226 -1.04 -37.35 -18.90
CA ASP A 226 -1.24 -38.68 -19.47
C ASP A 226 -2.61 -39.24 -19.07
N ILE A 227 -3.22 -39.99 -19.99
CA ILE A 227 -4.47 -40.73 -19.79
C ILE A 227 -4.27 -42.10 -20.43
N TYR A 228 -4.38 -43.15 -19.62
CA TYR A 228 -4.30 -44.54 -20.05
C TYR A 228 -5.62 -45.25 -19.79
N ASP A 229 -6.23 -45.76 -20.86
CA ASP A 229 -7.56 -46.37 -20.88
C ASP A 229 -7.55 -47.92 -20.99
N GLY A 230 -6.36 -48.54 -21.01
CA GLY A 230 -6.20 -49.99 -21.15
C GLY A 230 -6.33 -50.80 -19.85
N LEU A 231 -7.04 -50.30 -18.83
CA LEU A 231 -7.26 -51.05 -17.58
C LEU A 231 -8.51 -51.93 -17.65
N ASP A 232 -8.51 -53.02 -16.88
CA ASP A 232 -9.66 -53.90 -16.73
C ASP A 232 -10.87 -53.14 -16.13
N ASN A 233 -12.08 -53.52 -16.56
CA ASN A 233 -13.37 -52.96 -16.12
C ASN A 233 -13.69 -51.51 -16.55
N GLY A 234 -13.01 -50.96 -17.57
CA GLY A 234 -13.32 -49.62 -18.09
C GLY A 234 -12.98 -48.48 -17.13
N SER A 235 -12.02 -48.73 -16.22
CA SER A 235 -11.37 -47.69 -15.41
C SER A 235 -10.28 -47.02 -16.25
N ILE A 236 -10.00 -45.74 -15.98
CA ILE A 236 -8.90 -45.04 -16.64
C ILE A 236 -7.88 -44.58 -15.60
N SER A 237 -6.60 -44.69 -15.95
CA SER A 237 -5.49 -44.14 -15.17
C SER A 237 -5.17 -42.76 -15.72
N VAL A 238 -5.14 -41.75 -14.86
CA VAL A 238 -4.82 -40.38 -15.24
C VAL A 238 -3.60 -39.93 -14.44
N THR A 239 -2.65 -39.30 -15.12
CA THR A 239 -1.50 -38.67 -14.47
C THR A 239 -1.66 -37.16 -14.47
N PHE A 240 -1.71 -36.59 -13.27
CA PHE A 240 -1.79 -35.16 -13.04
C PHE A 240 -0.41 -34.60 -12.68
N ARG A 241 0.06 -33.60 -13.45
CA ARG A 241 1.19 -32.77 -13.05
C ARG A 241 0.70 -31.61 -12.20
N VAL A 242 1.03 -31.65 -10.92
CA VAL A 242 0.69 -30.63 -9.93
C VAL A 242 1.90 -29.71 -9.74
N ASN A 243 1.73 -28.43 -10.06
CA ASN A 243 2.70 -27.39 -9.74
C ASN A 243 2.38 -26.82 -8.37
N ILE A 244 3.34 -26.93 -7.45
CA ILE A 244 3.21 -26.54 -6.05
C ILE A 244 4.02 -25.26 -5.80
N MET A 245 3.46 -24.35 -4.99
CA MET A 245 4.09 -23.08 -4.63
C MET A 245 5.53 -23.31 -4.11
N GLY A 246 6.47 -22.47 -4.55
CA GLY A 246 7.90 -22.72 -4.38
C GLY A 246 8.41 -22.61 -2.94
N ASP A 247 7.70 -21.85 -2.12
CA ASP A 247 7.97 -21.59 -0.71
C ASP A 247 7.27 -22.58 0.25
N LEU A 248 6.51 -23.53 -0.29
CA LEU A 248 5.84 -24.57 0.48
C LEU A 248 6.60 -25.91 0.42
N ASN A 249 6.38 -26.75 1.44
CA ASN A 249 6.91 -28.10 1.42
C ASN A 249 6.12 -28.96 0.41
N ALA A 250 6.73 -29.22 -0.74
CA ALA A 250 6.11 -29.99 -1.82
C ALA A 250 5.65 -31.38 -1.39
N GLY A 251 6.35 -32.04 -0.46
CA GLY A 251 5.95 -33.36 0.06
C GLY A 251 4.66 -33.29 0.88
N LYS A 252 4.50 -32.26 1.72
CA LYS A 252 3.26 -32.06 2.49
C LYS A 252 2.06 -31.77 1.58
N ILE A 253 2.24 -30.90 0.58
CA ILE A 253 1.17 -30.59 -0.37
C ILE A 253 0.83 -31.81 -1.23
N HIS A 254 1.84 -32.55 -1.68
CA HIS A 254 1.63 -33.80 -2.41
C HIS A 254 0.83 -34.84 -1.58
N SER A 255 1.12 -34.97 -0.28
CA SER A 255 0.30 -35.81 0.62
C SER A 255 -1.15 -35.36 0.66
N LYS A 256 -1.41 -34.05 0.81
CA LYS A 256 -2.78 -33.50 0.81
C LYS A 256 -3.52 -33.76 -0.51
N VAL A 257 -2.81 -33.67 -1.63
CA VAL A 257 -3.36 -34.00 -2.96
C VAL A 257 -3.76 -35.46 -3.01
N ASN A 258 -2.90 -36.37 -2.55
CA ASN A 258 -3.21 -37.80 -2.49
C ASN A 258 -4.39 -38.09 -1.57
N ASP A 259 -4.44 -37.45 -0.39
CA ASP A 259 -5.55 -37.59 0.55
C ASP A 259 -6.89 -37.13 -0.06
N LEU A 260 -6.89 -36.00 -0.79
CA LEU A 260 -8.07 -35.53 -1.52
C LEU A 260 -8.50 -36.53 -2.59
N LEU A 261 -7.56 -37.00 -3.42
CA LEU A 261 -7.83 -37.93 -4.51
C LEU A 261 -8.39 -39.26 -3.98
N CYS A 262 -7.79 -39.82 -2.94
CA CYS A 262 -8.32 -41.00 -2.25
C CYS A 262 -9.70 -40.74 -1.64
N GLY A 263 -9.90 -39.56 -1.03
CA GLY A 263 -11.16 -39.17 -0.40
C GLY A 263 -12.34 -39.06 -1.39
N ILE A 264 -12.07 -38.72 -2.65
CA ILE A 264 -13.09 -38.69 -3.72
C ILE A 264 -13.19 -40.01 -4.49
N GLY A 265 -12.54 -41.08 -4.01
CA GLY A 265 -12.64 -42.43 -4.55
C GLY A 265 -11.60 -42.81 -5.62
N CYS A 266 -10.59 -41.97 -5.87
CA CYS A 266 -9.47 -42.36 -6.74
C CYS A 266 -8.53 -43.32 -6.01
N THR A 267 -7.80 -44.15 -6.75
CA THR A 267 -6.76 -45.03 -6.20
C THR A 267 -5.39 -44.59 -6.70
N VAL A 268 -4.53 -44.13 -5.80
CA VAL A 268 -3.15 -43.70 -6.13
C VAL A 268 -2.31 -44.91 -6.53
N ARG A 269 -1.52 -44.77 -7.60
CA ARG A 269 -0.58 -45.78 -8.11
C ARG A 269 0.85 -45.54 -7.66
#